data_AF-F2LUI8-F1
#
_entry.id   AF-F2LUI8-F1
#
_cell.length_a   1.000
_cell.length_b   1.000
_cell.length_c   1.000
_cell.angle_alpha   90.00
_cell.angle_beta   90.00
_cell.angle_gamma   90.00
#
_symmetry.space_group_name_H-M   'P 1'
#
loop_
_entity.id
_entity.type
_entity.pdbx_description
1 polymer ?
#
loop_
_entity_poly.entity_id
_entity_poly.type
_entity_poly.pdbx_seq_one_letter_code
_entity_poly.pdbx_strand_id
1 'polypeptide(L)'
;MSVYIRAKELILGSRLKRLSDRFLNEVSVIYKSQNIPFEPSWFAIFYILDRHGKTTISQLAYELDLTQSAISQTISILENKGLIKVGTQKGDKRIKVLELTEDAFKLLLQVKPLWKLIKAKMREVLNEGENSKYLLEALDELEISCQRKSLSQRVLEELSNIDYSIVADYRGEFYLQLKRLFFNWMFNFGCIKSSLVNDFKDTLKKSKLLFALKDREAVACVLGVEEKAETLVFVCDKDDVDNRIAAELFLRFIGQFSLKKAKVYLDADKPLIIKILAENGFRKVATEEKTDVNKRLAIFERG
;
A
#
# COMPACT_ATOMS: atom_id res chain seq x y z
N MET A 1 7.09 2.67 17.39
CA MET A 1 7.60 2.95 16.03
C MET A 1 7.88 1.70 15.18
N SER A 2 8.03 0.50 15.76
CA SER A 2 8.43 -0.72 14.99
C SER A 2 7.42 -1.20 13.96
N VAL A 3 6.11 -1.18 14.27
CA VAL A 3 5.07 -1.59 13.30
C VAL A 3 5.06 -0.65 12.09
N TYR A 4 5.40 0.63 12.29
CA TYR A 4 5.38 1.60 11.19
C TYR A 4 6.47 1.38 10.14
N ILE A 5 7.63 0.91 10.61
CA ILE A 5 8.78 0.59 9.76
C ILE A 5 8.56 -0.76 9.07
N ARG A 6 7.91 -1.71 9.75
CA ARG A 6 7.67 -3.06 9.21
C ARG A 6 6.54 -3.12 8.20
N ALA A 7 5.39 -2.50 8.50
CA ALA A 7 4.22 -2.54 7.62
C ALA A 7 4.33 -1.61 6.40
N LYS A 8 5.29 -0.67 6.43
CA LYS A 8 5.65 0.23 5.31
C LYS A 8 4.43 0.82 4.60
N GLU A 9 4.17 0.43 3.35
CA GLU A 9 3.14 0.97 2.47
C GLU A 9 1.72 0.65 2.99
N LEU A 10 1.52 -0.48 3.68
CA LEU A 10 0.20 -0.94 4.14
C LEU A 10 -0.48 0.01 5.12
N ILE A 11 0.30 0.87 5.78
CA ILE A 11 -0.18 1.81 6.78
C ILE A 11 0.04 3.27 6.38
N LEU A 12 0.36 3.52 5.11
CA LEU A 12 0.64 4.85 4.60
C LEU A 12 -0.53 5.81 4.91
N GLY A 13 -1.77 5.38 4.66
CA GLY A 13 -2.97 6.16 4.98
C GLY A 13 -3.06 6.55 6.46
N SER A 14 -2.79 5.61 7.38
CA SER A 14 -2.79 5.88 8.83
C SER A 14 -1.68 6.86 9.23
N ARG A 15 -0.52 6.79 8.57
CA ARG A 15 0.59 7.74 8.80
C ARG A 15 0.23 9.14 8.33
N LEU A 16 -0.39 9.26 7.15
CA LEU A 16 -0.87 10.53 6.59
C LEU A 16 -1.93 11.15 7.51
N LYS A 17 -2.93 10.37 7.93
CA LYS A 17 -3.97 10.83 8.86
C LYS A 17 -3.37 11.37 10.16
N ARG A 18 -2.48 10.60 10.81
CA ARG A 18 -1.83 11.03 12.06
C ARG A 18 -1.02 12.31 11.88
N LEU A 19 -0.35 12.47 10.74
CA LEU A 19 0.42 13.68 10.43
C LEU A 19 -0.51 14.88 10.21
N SER A 20 -1.60 14.69 9.47
CA SER A 20 -2.67 15.68 9.29
C SER A 20 -3.23 16.13 10.63
N ASP A 21 -3.66 15.20 11.48
CA ASP A 21 -4.24 15.49 12.80
C ASP A 21 -3.25 16.30 13.66
N ARG A 22 -1.96 15.95 13.62
CA ARG A 22 -0.91 16.71 14.32
C ARG A 22 -0.83 18.15 13.82
N PHE A 23 -0.73 18.37 12.50
CA PHE A 23 -0.63 19.73 11.95
C PHE A 23 -1.89 20.56 12.24
N LEU A 24 -3.08 19.98 12.10
CA LEU A 24 -4.33 20.69 12.42
C LEU A 24 -4.38 21.09 13.91
N ASN A 25 -3.94 20.21 14.81
CA ASN A 25 -3.87 20.52 16.24
C ASN A 25 -2.90 21.67 16.54
N GLU A 26 -1.71 21.68 15.95
CA GLU A 26 -0.75 22.78 16.10
C GLU A 26 -1.35 24.11 15.62
N VAL A 27 -2.00 24.11 14.45
CA VAL A 27 -2.66 25.32 13.92
C VAL A 27 -3.81 25.78 14.83
N SER A 28 -4.58 24.85 15.42
CA SER A 28 -5.63 25.19 16.40
C SER A 28 -5.05 25.85 17.65
N VAL A 29 -3.91 25.37 18.16
CA VAL A 29 -3.19 26.00 19.29
C VAL A 29 -2.79 27.43 18.94
N ILE A 30 -2.29 27.66 17.72
CA ILE A 30 -1.92 29.01 17.27
C ILE A 30 -3.16 29.93 17.27
N TYR A 31 -4.28 29.53 16.67
CA TYR A 31 -5.50 30.37 16.68
C TYR A 31 -5.99 30.68 18.10
N LYS A 32 -6.02 29.68 18.98
CA LYS A 32 -6.41 29.86 20.39
C LYS A 32 -5.48 30.82 21.12
N SER A 33 -4.16 30.71 20.92
CA SER A 33 -3.18 31.61 21.54
C SER A 33 -3.35 33.08 21.15
N GLN A 34 -3.91 33.32 19.95
CA GLN A 34 -4.17 34.66 19.42
C GLN A 34 -5.61 35.12 19.67
N ASN A 35 -6.42 34.34 20.40
CA ASN A 35 -7.85 34.57 20.62
C ASN A 35 -8.65 34.74 19.32
N ILE A 36 -8.23 34.05 18.25
CA ILE A 36 -8.91 34.08 16.96
C ILE A 36 -9.94 32.94 16.94
N PRO A 37 -11.25 33.22 16.80
CA PRO A 37 -12.31 32.20 16.80
C PRO A 37 -12.40 31.50 15.43
N PHE A 38 -11.31 30.87 15.01
CA PHE A 38 -11.20 30.17 13.72
C PHE A 38 -10.72 28.73 13.94
N GLU A 39 -11.30 27.78 13.22
CA GLU A 39 -10.87 26.38 13.25
C GLU A 39 -10.06 26.02 12.00
N PRO A 40 -8.99 25.21 12.12
CA PRO A 40 -8.18 24.80 10.97
C PRO A 40 -8.98 24.15 9.83
N SER A 41 -10.03 23.40 10.17
CA SER A 41 -10.91 22.74 9.19
C SER A 41 -11.69 23.71 8.30
N TRP A 42 -11.85 24.98 8.71
CA TRP A 42 -12.56 25.99 7.92
C TRP A 42 -11.67 26.64 6.86
N PHE A 43 -10.35 26.45 6.95
CA PHE A 43 -9.35 27.08 6.08
C PHE A 43 -9.70 26.94 4.60
N ALA A 44 -9.93 25.72 4.14
CA ALA A 44 -10.08 25.43 2.72
C ALA A 44 -11.30 26.16 2.11
N ILE A 45 -12.44 26.14 2.82
CA ILE A 45 -13.67 26.82 2.39
C ILE A 45 -13.47 28.34 2.37
N PHE A 46 -12.89 28.91 3.44
CA PHE A 46 -12.59 30.34 3.50
C PHE A 46 -11.61 30.78 2.41
N TYR A 47 -10.59 29.97 2.15
CA TYR A 47 -9.57 30.25 1.15
C TYR A 47 -10.16 30.29 -0.28
N ILE A 48 -11.04 29.35 -0.61
CA ILE A 48 -11.74 29.34 -1.90
C ILE A 48 -12.68 30.53 -2.01
N LEU A 49 -13.54 30.75 -1.01
CA LEU A 49 -14.51 31.85 -1.05
C LEU A 49 -13.85 33.23 -1.08
N ASP A 50 -12.74 33.43 -0.40
CA ASP A 50 -11.97 34.69 -0.44
C ASP A 50 -11.43 35.01 -1.84
N ARG A 51 -11.12 33.97 -2.63
CA ARG A 51 -10.55 34.13 -3.99
C ARG A 51 -11.60 34.16 -5.09
N HIS A 52 -12.61 33.32 -4.99
CA HIS A 52 -13.64 33.11 -6.02
C HIS A 52 -14.93 33.88 -5.72
N GLY A 53 -15.09 34.41 -4.49
CA GLY A 53 -16.28 35.14 -4.05
C GLY A 53 -17.45 34.20 -3.78
N LYS A 54 -18.20 33.85 -4.83
CA LYS A 54 -19.39 33.00 -4.73
C LYS A 54 -19.10 31.62 -5.32
N THR A 55 -19.51 30.58 -4.60
CA THR A 55 -19.37 29.18 -5.04
C THR A 55 -20.61 28.36 -4.65
N THR A 56 -20.64 27.08 -5.00
CA THR A 56 -21.68 26.13 -4.59
C THR A 56 -21.10 25.00 -3.75
N ILE A 57 -21.96 24.25 -3.06
CA ILE A 57 -21.55 23.03 -2.34
C ILE A 57 -20.92 22.01 -3.30
N SER A 58 -21.47 21.88 -4.51
CA SER A 58 -20.94 20.95 -5.52
C SER A 58 -19.56 21.37 -6.04
N GLN A 59 -19.32 22.67 -6.22
CA GLN A 59 -18.01 23.18 -6.62
C GLN A 59 -16.98 23.00 -5.51
N LEU A 60 -17.32 23.33 -4.25
CA LEU A 60 -16.43 23.07 -3.12
C LEU A 60 -16.10 21.59 -2.95
N ALA A 61 -17.09 20.71 -3.09
CA ALA A 61 -16.89 19.26 -3.03
C ALA A 61 -15.91 18.78 -4.10
N TYR A 62 -16.05 19.32 -5.32
CA TYR A 62 -15.15 19.01 -6.43
C TYR A 62 -13.73 19.54 -6.22
N GLU A 63 -13.57 20.82 -5.88
CA GLU A 63 -12.26 21.46 -5.70
C GLU A 63 -11.47 20.90 -4.51
N LEU A 64 -12.16 20.45 -3.46
CA LEU A 64 -11.52 19.91 -2.25
C LEU A 64 -11.40 18.38 -2.25
N ASP A 65 -11.89 17.71 -3.31
CA ASP A 65 -12.01 16.25 -3.37
C ASP A 65 -12.70 15.64 -2.12
N LEU A 66 -13.79 16.29 -1.70
CA LEU A 66 -14.58 15.91 -0.54
C LEU A 66 -16.01 15.57 -0.93
N THR A 67 -16.65 14.72 -0.12
CA THR A 67 -18.07 14.44 -0.31
C THR A 67 -18.92 15.70 -0.09
N GLN A 68 -20.00 15.85 -0.86
CA GLN A 68 -20.97 16.94 -0.67
C GLN A 68 -21.56 16.96 0.75
N SER A 69 -21.69 15.79 1.40
CA SER A 69 -22.15 15.68 2.78
C SER A 69 -21.16 16.31 3.77
N ALA A 70 -19.86 16.01 3.64
CA ALA A 70 -18.81 16.59 4.48
C ALA A 70 -18.73 18.13 4.31
N ILE A 71 -18.82 18.62 3.08
CA ILE A 71 -18.91 20.06 2.81
C ILE A 71 -20.16 20.65 3.45
N SER A 72 -21.33 20.05 3.24
CA SER A 72 -22.58 20.57 3.78
C SER A 72 -22.57 20.67 5.31
N GLN A 73 -21.99 19.69 6.02
CA GLN A 73 -21.84 19.75 7.48
C GLN A 73 -21.00 20.96 7.91
N THR A 74 -19.88 21.19 7.23
CA THR A 74 -19.01 22.34 7.51
C THR A 74 -19.72 23.66 7.20
N ILE A 75 -20.44 23.74 6.08
CA ILE A 75 -21.23 24.93 5.72
C ILE A 75 -22.31 25.22 6.77
N SER A 76 -23.04 24.22 7.27
CA SER A 76 -24.04 24.44 8.32
C SER A 76 -23.43 24.98 9.61
N ILE A 77 -22.22 24.53 9.99
CA ILE A 77 -21.51 25.08 11.15
C ILE A 77 -21.14 26.55 10.92
N LEU A 78 -20.64 26.88 9.73
CA LEU A 78 -20.23 28.25 9.37
C LEU A 78 -21.42 29.20 9.23
N GLU A 79 -22.54 28.71 8.70
CA GLU A 79 -23.81 29.44 8.60
C GLU A 79 -24.37 29.76 9.99
N ASN A 80 -24.41 28.78 10.91
CA ASN A 80 -24.85 28.99 12.29
C ASN A 80 -23.96 29.99 13.05
N LYS A 81 -22.69 30.12 12.66
CA LYS A 81 -21.75 31.10 13.20
C LYS A 81 -21.84 32.47 12.53
N GLY A 82 -22.73 32.65 11.55
CA GLY A 82 -22.88 33.89 10.80
C GLY A 82 -21.69 34.21 9.89
N LEU A 83 -20.87 33.22 9.54
CA LEU A 83 -19.66 33.39 8.73
C LEU A 83 -19.89 33.13 7.24
N ILE A 84 -20.89 32.31 6.91
CA ILE A 84 -21.32 32.07 5.54
C ILE A 84 -22.79 32.39 5.43
N LYS A 85 -23.16 33.01 4.31
CA LYS A 85 -24.55 33.18 3.91
C LYS A 85 -24.87 32.23 2.75
N VAL A 86 -26.00 31.54 2.88
CA VAL A 86 -26.51 30.63 1.86
C VAL A 86 -27.66 31.31 1.13
N GLY A 87 -27.41 31.66 -0.14
CA GLY A 87 -28.40 32.18 -1.06
C GLY A 87 -28.87 31.13 -2.07
N THR A 88 -29.72 31.57 -2.98
CA THR A 88 -30.12 30.76 -4.16
C THR A 88 -29.61 31.43 -5.43
N GLN A 89 -29.25 30.63 -6.43
CA GLN A 89 -28.83 31.15 -7.72
C GLN A 89 -30.00 31.81 -8.44
N LYS A 90 -29.73 32.92 -9.13
CA LYS A 90 -30.72 33.60 -9.97
C LYS A 90 -31.07 32.68 -11.16
N GLY A 91 -32.29 32.15 -11.18
CA GLY A 91 -32.80 31.28 -12.26
C GLY A 91 -33.06 29.84 -11.84
N ASP A 92 -32.32 29.28 -10.89
CA ASP A 92 -32.60 27.97 -10.31
C ASP A 92 -32.47 28.01 -8.78
N LYS A 93 -33.61 28.06 -8.09
CA LYS A 93 -33.69 28.12 -6.63
C LYS A 93 -33.19 26.86 -5.93
N ARG A 94 -32.96 25.78 -6.67
CA ARG A 94 -32.39 24.54 -6.12
C ARG A 94 -30.88 24.62 -5.92
N ILE A 95 -30.21 25.54 -6.62
CA ILE A 95 -28.76 25.72 -6.51
C ILE A 95 -28.47 26.69 -5.37
N LYS A 96 -27.88 26.16 -4.29
CA LYS A 96 -27.41 26.94 -3.15
C LYS A 96 -26.09 27.61 -3.49
N VAL A 97 -26.05 28.93 -3.32
CA VAL A 97 -24.86 29.76 -3.52
C VAL A 97 -24.33 30.20 -2.16
N LEU A 98 -23.03 30.05 -1.96
CA LEU A 98 -22.33 30.34 -0.73
C LEU A 98 -21.52 31.62 -0.89
N GLU A 99 -21.60 32.53 0.08
CA GLU A 99 -20.81 33.75 0.15
C GLU A 99 -20.32 34.00 1.59
N LEU A 100 -19.14 34.59 1.76
CA LEU A 100 -18.67 35.07 3.07
C LEU A 100 -19.49 36.28 3.50
N THR A 101 -19.78 36.35 4.79
CA THR A 101 -20.40 37.54 5.40
C THR A 101 -19.36 38.61 5.71
N GLU A 102 -19.81 39.81 6.06
CA GLU A 102 -18.93 40.88 6.53
C GLU A 102 -18.10 40.47 7.76
N ASP A 103 -18.68 39.71 8.68
CA ASP A 103 -17.99 39.21 9.86
C ASP A 103 -16.92 38.16 9.52
N ALA A 104 -17.17 37.32 8.51
CA ALA A 104 -16.15 36.44 7.98
C ALA A 104 -15.00 37.21 7.30
N PHE A 105 -15.27 38.31 6.62
CA PHE A 105 -14.22 39.18 6.07
C PHE A 105 -13.39 39.83 7.18
N LYS A 106 -14.01 40.31 8.27
CA LYS A 106 -13.28 40.81 9.45
C LYS A 106 -12.38 39.72 10.06
N LEU A 107 -12.89 38.49 10.16
CA LEU A 107 -12.11 37.34 10.64
C LEU A 107 -10.94 37.02 9.71
N LEU A 108 -11.14 37.07 8.39
CA LEU A 108 -10.07 36.90 7.40
C LEU A 108 -8.95 37.92 7.55
N LEU A 109 -9.26 39.18 7.85
CA LEU A 109 -8.24 40.22 8.07
C LEU A 109 -7.31 39.87 9.24
N GLN A 110 -7.83 39.20 10.28
CA GLN A 110 -7.04 38.75 11.42
C GLN A 110 -6.23 37.48 11.09
N VAL A 111 -6.82 36.56 10.34
CA VAL A 111 -6.25 35.24 10.09
C VAL A 111 -5.19 35.25 8.97
N LYS A 112 -5.35 36.07 7.92
CA LYS A 112 -4.45 36.08 6.76
C LYS A 112 -2.97 36.33 7.10
N PRO A 113 -2.60 37.29 7.97
CA PRO A 113 -1.21 37.46 8.41
C PRO A 113 -0.65 36.21 9.08
N LEU A 114 -1.49 35.54 9.87
CA LEU A 114 -1.12 34.31 10.56
C LEU A 114 -0.93 33.14 9.58
N TRP A 115 -1.78 32.99 8.56
CA TRP A 115 -1.58 32.02 7.48
C TRP A 115 -0.24 32.19 6.78
N LYS A 116 0.17 33.44 6.51
CA LYS A 116 1.47 33.73 5.91
C LYS A 116 2.62 33.25 6.81
N LEU A 117 2.53 33.50 8.11
CA LEU A 117 3.54 33.08 9.07
C LEU A 117 3.56 31.55 9.27
N ILE A 118 2.39 30.93 9.42
CA ILE A 118 2.23 29.47 9.51
C ILE A 118 2.85 28.81 8.28
N LYS A 119 2.52 29.30 7.07
CA LYS A 119 3.09 28.78 5.82
C LYS A 119 4.62 28.88 5.80
N ALA A 120 5.19 29.99 6.26
CA ALA A 120 6.64 30.16 6.33
C ALA A 120 7.27 29.17 7.33
N LYS A 121 6.69 28.99 8.51
CA LYS A 121 7.19 28.05 9.53
C LYS A 121 7.00 26.58 9.15
N MET A 122 5.91 26.24 8.48
CA MET A 122 5.75 24.90 7.89
C MET A 122 6.81 24.62 6.82
N ARG A 123 7.18 25.63 6.01
CA ARG A 123 8.28 25.50 5.05
C ARG A 123 9.63 25.28 5.74
N GLU A 124 9.90 25.95 6.85
CA GLU A 124 11.10 25.71 7.66
C GLU A 124 11.15 24.24 8.12
N VAL A 125 10.05 23.71 8.70
CA VAL A 125 9.95 22.31 9.12
C VAL A 125 10.18 21.33 7.97
N LEU A 126 9.61 21.59 6.79
CA LEU A 126 9.85 20.75 5.61
C LEU A 126 11.32 20.75 5.16
N ASN A 127 12.06 21.83 5.42
CA ASN A 127 13.46 21.98 5.04
C ASN A 127 14.46 21.43 6.07
N GLU A 128 14.02 20.96 7.24
CA GLU A 128 14.91 20.40 8.27
C GLU A 128 15.55 19.07 7.86
N GLY A 129 14.87 18.29 7.01
CA GLY A 129 15.34 16.99 6.54
C GLY A 129 15.74 16.97 5.06
N GLU A 130 16.59 16.02 4.69
CA GLU A 130 17.07 15.86 3.31
C GLU A 130 15.94 15.51 2.33
N ASN A 131 14.99 14.69 2.76
CA ASN A 131 13.88 14.20 1.93
C ASN A 131 12.56 14.94 2.15
N SER A 132 12.35 15.54 3.32
CA SER A 132 11.07 16.19 3.68
C SER A 132 10.75 17.39 2.80
N LYS A 133 11.76 18.04 2.22
CA LYS A 133 11.59 19.19 1.33
C LYS A 133 10.87 18.88 0.03
N TYR A 134 10.83 17.60 -0.38
CA TYR A 134 10.16 17.12 -1.58
C TYR A 134 8.76 16.54 -1.30
N LEU A 135 8.28 16.63 -0.05
CA LEU A 135 7.06 15.95 0.36
C LEU A 135 5.82 16.45 -0.38
N LEU A 136 5.73 17.75 -0.66
CA LEU A 136 4.57 18.32 -1.34
C LEU A 136 4.52 17.86 -2.80
N GLU A 137 5.66 17.92 -3.50
CA GLU A 137 5.77 17.43 -4.87
C GLU A 137 5.46 15.93 -4.95
N ALA A 138 5.96 15.15 -4.00
CA ALA A 138 5.66 13.72 -3.92
C ALA A 138 4.17 13.44 -3.63
N LEU A 139 3.51 14.27 -2.80
CA LEU A 139 2.07 14.17 -2.55
C LEU A 139 1.27 14.48 -3.83
N ASP A 140 1.62 15.54 -4.55
CA ASP A 140 0.98 15.90 -5.81
C ASP A 140 1.07 14.75 -6.83
N GLU A 141 2.25 14.15 -6.99
CA GLU A 141 2.46 12.99 -7.87
C GLU A 141 1.64 11.75 -7.46
N LEU A 142 1.53 11.51 -6.15
CA LEU A 142 0.74 10.42 -5.59
C LEU A 142 -0.76 10.63 -5.81
N GLU A 143 -1.26 11.85 -5.62
CA GLU A 143 -2.66 12.21 -5.84
C GLU A 143 -3.03 12.04 -7.32
N ILE A 144 -2.21 12.55 -8.24
CA ILE A 144 -2.40 12.36 -9.69
C ILE A 144 -2.38 10.87 -10.06
N SER A 145 -1.46 10.10 -9.47
CA SER A 145 -1.35 8.66 -9.73
C SER A 145 -2.55 7.87 -9.24
N CYS A 146 -3.14 8.27 -8.10
CA CYS A 146 -4.35 7.69 -7.54
C CYS A 146 -5.59 8.05 -8.36
N GLN A 147 -5.69 9.30 -8.84
CA GLN A 147 -6.78 9.74 -9.72
C GLN A 147 -6.76 9.03 -11.07
N ARG A 148 -5.57 8.82 -11.65
CA ARG A 148 -5.40 8.08 -12.90
C ARG A 148 -5.84 6.62 -12.79
N LYS A 149 -5.51 5.96 -11.68
CA LYS A 149 -5.91 4.57 -11.41
C LYS A 149 -5.82 4.29 -9.91
N SER A 150 -6.95 3.99 -9.30
CA SER A 150 -7.04 3.79 -7.85
C SER A 150 -6.26 2.55 -7.39
N LEU A 151 -5.88 2.51 -6.11
CA LEU A 151 -5.25 1.33 -5.53
C LEU A 151 -6.17 0.09 -5.64
N SER A 152 -7.48 0.26 -5.43
CA SER A 152 -8.44 -0.83 -5.54
C SER A 152 -8.50 -1.39 -6.96
N GLN A 153 -8.52 -0.55 -7.99
CA GLN A 153 -8.45 -1.00 -9.39
C GLN A 153 -7.17 -1.79 -9.66
N ARG A 154 -6.01 -1.28 -9.24
CA ARG A 154 -4.71 -1.95 -9.41
C ARG A 154 -4.71 -3.35 -8.80
N VAL A 155 -5.18 -3.49 -7.57
CA VAL A 155 -5.21 -4.78 -6.87
C VAL A 155 -6.26 -5.72 -7.46
N LEU A 156 -7.47 -5.24 -7.73
CA LEU A 156 -8.56 -6.07 -8.25
C LEU A 156 -8.28 -6.58 -9.66
N GLU A 157 -7.63 -5.79 -10.50
CA GLU A 157 -7.17 -6.24 -11.83
C GLU A 157 -6.08 -7.31 -11.71
N GLU A 158 -5.15 -7.19 -10.78
CA GLU A 158 -4.14 -8.22 -10.56
C GLU A 158 -4.76 -9.53 -10.04
N LEU A 159 -5.75 -9.43 -9.14
CA LEU A 159 -6.50 -10.58 -8.63
C LEU A 159 -7.40 -11.23 -9.69
N SER A 160 -7.87 -10.49 -10.70
CA SER A 160 -8.64 -11.06 -11.81
C SER A 160 -7.76 -11.55 -12.95
N ASN A 161 -6.47 -11.25 -12.93
CA ASN A 161 -5.52 -11.67 -13.94
C ASN A 161 -5.04 -13.11 -13.71
N ILE A 162 -5.79 -14.05 -14.30
CA ILE A 162 -5.49 -15.49 -14.33
C ILE A 162 -4.67 -15.86 -15.59
N ASP A 163 -4.12 -14.88 -16.32
CA ASP A 163 -3.32 -15.14 -17.52
C ASP A 163 -1.88 -15.55 -17.14
N TYR A 164 -1.77 -16.76 -16.61
CA TYR A 164 -0.50 -17.43 -16.40
C TYR A 164 -0.55 -18.85 -16.96
N SER A 165 0.60 -19.34 -17.40
CA SER A 165 0.77 -20.71 -17.86
C SER A 165 1.65 -21.47 -16.89
N ILE A 166 1.25 -22.70 -16.55
CA ILE A 166 2.04 -23.60 -15.73
C ILE A 166 2.89 -24.48 -16.65
N VAL A 167 4.20 -24.48 -16.41
CA VAL A 167 5.19 -25.26 -17.16
C VAL A 167 5.79 -26.31 -16.23
N ALA A 168 5.83 -27.56 -16.70
CA ALA A 168 6.36 -28.70 -15.94
C ALA A 168 7.74 -29.18 -16.40
N ASP A 169 8.14 -28.86 -17.64
CA ASP A 169 9.40 -29.30 -18.22
C ASP A 169 10.41 -28.16 -18.25
N TYR A 170 11.52 -28.34 -17.53
CA TYR A 170 12.61 -27.38 -17.54
C TYR A 170 13.31 -27.38 -18.90
N ARG A 171 13.35 -26.21 -19.54
CA ARG A 171 14.18 -25.91 -20.71
C ARG A 171 15.23 -24.86 -20.35
N GLY A 172 16.41 -24.98 -20.95
CA GLY A 172 17.56 -24.10 -20.66
C GLY A 172 17.28 -22.60 -20.83
N GLU A 173 16.33 -22.24 -21.69
CA GLU A 173 15.85 -20.87 -21.91
C GLU A 173 15.30 -20.19 -20.64
N PHE A 174 14.75 -20.97 -19.70
CA PHE A 174 14.17 -20.44 -18.46
C PHE A 174 15.20 -20.27 -17.33
N TYR A 175 16.46 -20.70 -17.55
CA TYR A 175 17.50 -20.72 -16.52
C TYR A 175 17.65 -19.38 -15.80
N LEU A 176 17.78 -18.28 -16.55
CA LEU A 176 18.06 -16.97 -15.95
C LEU A 176 16.91 -16.48 -15.08
N GLN A 177 15.67 -16.69 -15.53
CA GLN A 177 14.48 -16.24 -14.82
C GLN A 177 14.24 -17.06 -13.55
N LEU A 178 14.36 -18.39 -13.63
CA LEU A 178 14.26 -19.28 -12.46
C LEU A 178 15.39 -19.02 -11.47
N LYS A 179 16.60 -18.76 -11.95
CA LYS A 179 17.73 -18.35 -11.08
C LYS A 179 17.42 -17.05 -10.35
N ARG A 180 16.94 -16.03 -11.07
CA ARG A 180 16.56 -14.75 -10.45
C ARG A 180 15.49 -14.94 -9.39
N LEU A 181 14.42 -15.65 -9.71
CA LEU A 181 13.32 -15.91 -8.78
C LEU A 181 13.79 -16.65 -7.53
N PHE A 182 14.48 -17.76 -7.71
CA PHE A 182 14.95 -18.61 -6.61
C PHE A 182 15.98 -17.89 -5.74
N PHE A 183 16.94 -17.18 -6.34
CA PHE A 183 17.99 -16.49 -5.58
C PHE A 183 17.44 -15.27 -4.84
N ASN A 184 16.48 -14.55 -5.41
CA ASN A 184 15.79 -13.47 -4.70
C ASN A 184 15.03 -14.02 -3.49
N TRP A 185 14.30 -15.12 -3.68
CA TRP A 185 13.62 -15.82 -2.59
C TRP A 185 14.63 -16.28 -1.52
N MET A 186 15.72 -16.94 -1.91
CA MET A 186 16.79 -17.35 -0.98
C MET A 186 17.41 -16.19 -0.22
N PHE A 187 17.61 -15.04 -0.87
CA PHE A 187 18.15 -13.85 -0.23
C PHE A 187 17.21 -13.35 0.87
N ASN A 188 15.90 -13.34 0.60
CA ASN A 188 14.87 -12.93 1.56
C ASN A 188 14.69 -13.89 2.75
N PHE A 189 14.93 -15.19 2.57
CA PHE A 189 14.73 -16.18 3.63
C PHE A 189 16.02 -16.75 4.23
N GLY A 190 17.19 -16.32 3.75
CA GLY A 190 18.50 -16.81 4.16
C GLY A 190 18.90 -18.11 3.45
N CYS A 191 20.21 -18.29 3.23
CA CYS A 191 20.75 -19.44 2.50
C CYS A 191 20.44 -20.76 3.22
N ILE A 192 19.70 -21.65 2.56
CA ILE A 192 19.28 -22.93 3.13
C ILE A 192 20.38 -24.00 3.01
N LYS A 193 21.30 -23.89 2.02
CA LYS A 193 22.46 -24.78 1.81
C LYS A 193 23.38 -24.25 0.70
N SER A 194 24.71 -24.38 0.85
CA SER A 194 25.71 -23.92 -0.14
C SER A 194 25.76 -24.75 -1.42
N SER A 195 25.40 -26.03 -1.37
CA SER A 195 25.37 -26.94 -2.53
C SER A 195 24.38 -26.50 -3.62
N LEU A 196 23.23 -25.94 -3.23
CA LEU A 196 22.22 -25.40 -4.13
C LEU A 196 22.71 -24.18 -4.90
N VAL A 197 23.60 -23.39 -4.30
CA VAL A 197 24.12 -22.14 -4.88
C VAL A 197 25.21 -22.43 -5.91
N ASN A 198 26.09 -23.39 -5.63
CA ASN A 198 27.27 -23.67 -6.45
C ASN A 198 26.90 -24.31 -7.80
N ASP A 199 25.96 -25.26 -7.82
CA ASP A 199 25.62 -26.06 -9.00
C ASP A 199 24.16 -25.90 -9.46
N PHE A 200 23.57 -24.72 -9.27
CA PHE A 200 22.12 -24.49 -9.49
C PHE A 200 21.62 -24.95 -10.88
N LYS A 201 22.43 -24.79 -11.92
CA LYS A 201 22.06 -25.20 -13.29
C LYS A 201 21.86 -26.71 -13.42
N ASP A 202 22.71 -27.51 -12.77
CA ASP A 202 22.60 -28.96 -12.80
C ASP A 202 21.57 -29.47 -11.80
N THR A 203 21.39 -28.75 -10.69
CA THR A 203 20.27 -28.97 -9.76
C THR A 203 18.93 -28.84 -10.48
N LEU A 204 18.72 -27.78 -11.27
CA LEU A 204 17.47 -27.58 -12.02
C LEU A 204 17.16 -28.72 -13.00
N LYS A 205 18.18 -29.28 -13.66
CA LYS A 205 17.99 -30.39 -14.60
C LYS A 205 17.58 -31.70 -13.92
N LYS A 206 18.01 -31.90 -12.68
CA LYS A 206 17.77 -33.13 -11.90
C LYS A 206 16.57 -33.01 -10.96
N SER A 207 16.13 -31.79 -10.69
CA SER A 207 15.02 -31.49 -9.79
C SER A 207 13.66 -31.74 -10.44
N LYS A 208 12.68 -32.06 -9.60
CA LYS A 208 11.26 -31.93 -9.94
C LYS A 208 10.91 -30.45 -9.89
N LEU A 209 10.38 -29.88 -10.97
CA LEU A 209 10.13 -28.44 -11.05
C LEU A 209 8.78 -28.18 -11.70
N LEU A 210 7.95 -27.36 -11.06
CA LEU A 210 6.81 -26.69 -11.69
C LEU A 210 7.00 -25.19 -11.56
N PHE A 211 6.67 -24.41 -12.58
CA PHE A 211 6.71 -22.95 -12.49
C PHE A 211 5.60 -22.30 -13.30
N ALA A 212 5.21 -21.10 -12.88
CA ALA A 212 4.22 -20.28 -13.57
C ALA A 212 4.90 -19.15 -14.34
N LEU A 213 4.52 -18.99 -15.59
CA LEU A 213 4.89 -17.86 -16.44
C LEU A 213 3.71 -16.90 -16.56
N LYS A 214 3.94 -15.63 -16.23
CA LYS A 214 3.02 -14.51 -16.46
C LYS A 214 3.76 -13.44 -17.23
N ASP A 215 3.19 -12.95 -18.33
CA ASP A 215 3.85 -12.02 -19.26
C ASP A 215 5.25 -12.49 -19.73
N ARG A 216 5.38 -13.80 -19.98
CA ARG A 216 6.64 -14.49 -20.33
C ARG A 216 7.73 -14.44 -19.25
N GLU A 217 7.36 -14.09 -18.02
CA GLU A 217 8.25 -14.05 -16.87
C GLU A 217 7.90 -15.14 -15.84
N ALA A 218 8.90 -15.83 -15.30
CA ALA A 218 8.72 -16.74 -14.16
C ALA A 218 8.37 -15.96 -12.89
N VAL A 219 7.14 -16.16 -12.40
CA VAL A 219 6.60 -15.44 -11.23
C VAL A 219 6.51 -16.31 -9.98
N ALA A 220 6.38 -17.62 -10.14
CA ALA A 220 6.35 -18.58 -9.06
C ALA A 220 6.92 -19.93 -9.51
N CYS A 221 7.58 -20.66 -8.62
CA CYS A 221 8.05 -22.01 -8.86
C CYS A 221 8.03 -22.89 -7.61
N VAL A 222 7.76 -24.18 -7.80
CA VAL A 222 7.93 -25.22 -6.79
C VAL A 222 9.06 -26.12 -7.24
N LEU A 223 10.15 -26.11 -6.48
CA LEU A 223 11.37 -26.84 -6.77
C LEU A 223 11.56 -27.98 -5.75
N GLY A 224 11.50 -29.22 -6.21
CA GLY A 224 11.81 -30.42 -5.43
C GLY A 224 13.18 -30.97 -5.77
N VAL A 225 14.09 -31.00 -4.80
CA VAL A 225 15.43 -31.57 -4.92
C VAL A 225 15.50 -32.84 -4.09
N GLU A 226 15.82 -33.96 -4.71
CA GLU A 226 16.04 -35.22 -4.02
C GLU A 226 17.42 -35.23 -3.36
N GLU A 227 17.46 -35.37 -2.03
CA GLU A 227 18.69 -35.51 -1.27
C GLU A 227 18.65 -36.78 -0.40
N LYS A 228 19.51 -37.75 -0.73
CA LYS A 228 19.60 -39.03 -0.02
C LYS A 228 18.24 -39.75 0.02
N ALA A 229 17.54 -39.70 1.16
CA ALA A 229 16.26 -40.35 1.42
C ALA A 229 15.13 -39.35 1.71
N GLU A 230 15.34 -38.06 1.45
CA GLU A 230 14.37 -36.98 1.69
C GLU A 230 14.28 -36.05 0.47
N THR A 231 13.08 -35.54 0.19
CA THR A 231 12.88 -34.51 -0.83
C THR A 231 12.80 -33.13 -0.18
N LEU A 232 13.68 -32.22 -0.57
CA LEU A 232 13.59 -30.80 -0.18
C LEU A 232 12.72 -30.06 -1.19
N VAL A 233 11.65 -29.43 -0.72
CA VAL A 233 10.71 -28.70 -1.59
C VAL A 233 10.74 -27.22 -1.24
N PHE A 234 11.01 -26.38 -2.22
CA PHE A 234 11.05 -24.92 -2.08
C PHE A 234 9.89 -24.31 -2.86
N VAL A 235 9.03 -23.57 -2.17
CA VAL A 235 7.90 -22.86 -2.78
C VAL A 235 8.24 -21.38 -2.88
N CYS A 236 8.67 -20.98 -4.07
CA CYS A 236 9.17 -19.64 -4.35
C CYS A 236 8.19 -18.86 -5.23
N ASP A 237 8.04 -17.57 -4.98
CA ASP A 237 7.26 -16.63 -5.76
C ASP A 237 7.79 -15.22 -5.54
N LYS A 238 7.34 -14.30 -6.39
CA LYS A 238 7.58 -12.88 -6.16
C LYS A 238 6.61 -12.34 -5.11
N ASP A 239 7.00 -11.25 -4.45
CA ASP A 239 6.18 -10.60 -3.43
C ASP A 239 4.96 -9.84 -3.99
N ASP A 240 5.00 -9.52 -5.29
CA ASP A 240 4.01 -8.72 -6.00
C ASP A 240 3.00 -9.56 -6.82
N VAL A 241 2.99 -10.89 -6.63
CA VAL A 241 2.07 -11.80 -7.34
C VAL A 241 1.10 -12.49 -6.40
N ASP A 242 -0.02 -12.92 -6.96
CA ASP A 242 -1.07 -13.58 -6.21
C ASP A 242 -0.60 -14.94 -5.64
N ASN A 243 -0.71 -15.08 -4.32
CA ASN A 243 -0.43 -16.31 -3.58
C ASN A 243 -1.19 -17.54 -4.10
N ARG A 244 -2.33 -17.36 -4.78
CA ARG A 244 -3.09 -18.46 -5.43
C ARG A 244 -2.27 -19.18 -6.49
N ILE A 245 -1.38 -18.49 -7.20
CA ILE A 245 -0.51 -19.10 -8.23
C ILE A 245 0.42 -20.11 -7.59
N ALA A 246 1.14 -19.72 -6.52
CA ALA A 246 2.03 -20.61 -5.80
C ALA A 246 1.27 -21.77 -5.12
N ALA A 247 0.05 -21.52 -4.63
CA ALA A 247 -0.80 -22.56 -4.06
C ALA A 247 -1.24 -23.60 -5.11
N GLU A 248 -1.65 -23.16 -6.30
CA GLU A 248 -1.99 -24.06 -7.40
C GLU A 248 -0.78 -24.87 -7.87
N LEU A 249 0.38 -24.22 -8.04
CA LEU A 249 1.61 -24.92 -8.37
C LEU A 249 1.95 -26.00 -7.34
N PHE A 250 1.83 -25.68 -6.04
CA PHE A 250 2.12 -26.64 -4.98
C PHE A 250 1.13 -27.81 -4.99
N LEU A 251 -0.17 -27.54 -5.17
CA LEU A 251 -1.18 -28.59 -5.27
C LEU A 251 -0.93 -29.53 -6.46
N ARG A 252 -0.58 -28.99 -7.63
CA ARG A 252 -0.18 -29.79 -8.80
C ARG A 252 1.10 -30.57 -8.54
N PHE A 253 2.07 -29.96 -7.85
CA PHE A 253 3.35 -30.57 -7.53
C PHE A 253 3.18 -31.83 -6.67
N ILE A 254 2.41 -31.75 -5.59
CA ILE A 254 2.16 -32.92 -4.71
C ILE A 254 1.28 -33.98 -5.36
N GLY A 255 0.44 -33.60 -6.35
CA GLY A 255 -0.34 -34.53 -7.16
C GLY A 255 0.51 -35.27 -8.20
N GLN A 256 1.50 -34.59 -8.79
CA GLN A 256 2.39 -35.16 -9.81
C GLN A 256 3.57 -35.95 -9.20
N PHE A 257 4.06 -35.52 -8.04
CA PHE A 257 5.25 -36.09 -7.41
C PHE A 257 4.94 -36.63 -6.02
N SER A 258 5.18 -37.94 -5.82
CA SER A 258 5.00 -38.57 -4.50
C SER A 258 6.03 -38.04 -3.50
N LEU A 259 5.54 -37.40 -2.43
CA LEU A 259 6.34 -36.91 -1.31
C LEU A 259 6.15 -37.81 -0.09
N LYS A 260 6.90 -38.93 -0.04
CA LYS A 260 6.88 -39.84 1.12
C LYS A 260 7.58 -39.21 2.33
N LYS A 261 8.87 -38.88 2.19
CA LYS A 261 9.66 -38.15 3.17
C LYS A 261 10.11 -36.83 2.57
N ALA A 262 9.58 -35.72 3.07
CA ALA A 262 9.83 -34.41 2.48
C ALA A 262 9.83 -33.27 3.48
N LYS A 263 10.66 -32.26 3.19
CA LYS A 263 10.78 -31.02 3.93
C LYS A 263 10.46 -29.84 3.02
N VAL A 264 9.44 -29.08 3.38
CA VAL A 264 8.90 -27.97 2.58
C VAL A 264 9.28 -26.63 3.21
N TYR A 265 9.85 -25.75 2.39
CA TYR A 265 10.26 -24.40 2.74
C TYR A 265 9.40 -23.39 1.96
N LEU A 266 8.75 -22.47 2.68
CA LEU A 266 7.89 -21.45 2.09
C LEU A 266 7.81 -20.21 2.99
N ASP A 267 7.36 -19.09 2.42
CA ASP A 267 6.97 -17.93 3.21
C ASP A 267 5.83 -18.30 4.18
N ALA A 268 5.98 -17.92 5.45
CA ALA A 268 4.97 -18.16 6.49
C ALA A 268 3.66 -17.38 6.25
N ASP A 269 3.70 -16.33 5.44
CA ASP A 269 2.54 -15.50 5.09
C ASP A 269 1.68 -16.07 3.95
N LYS A 270 1.72 -17.40 3.75
CA LYS A 270 0.97 -18.14 2.73
C LYS A 270 -0.06 -19.11 3.31
N PRO A 271 -1.20 -18.62 3.82
CA PRO A 271 -2.18 -19.45 4.51
C PRO A 271 -2.78 -20.56 3.63
N LEU A 272 -2.96 -20.32 2.33
CA LEU A 272 -3.48 -21.32 1.40
C LEU A 272 -2.56 -22.54 1.28
N ILE A 273 -1.25 -22.31 1.18
CA ILE A 273 -0.27 -23.39 1.05
C ILE A 273 -0.11 -24.13 2.38
N ILE A 274 -0.14 -23.41 3.50
CA ILE A 274 -0.13 -24.00 4.85
C ILE A 274 -1.35 -24.92 5.05
N LYS A 275 -2.53 -24.51 4.55
CA LYS A 275 -3.73 -25.34 4.57
C LYS A 275 -3.55 -26.61 3.73
N ILE A 276 -3.05 -26.50 2.50
CA ILE A 276 -2.76 -27.65 1.62
C ILE A 276 -1.76 -28.60 2.29
N LEU A 277 -0.71 -28.08 2.93
CA LEU A 277 0.28 -28.86 3.66
C LEU A 277 -0.36 -29.66 4.81
N ALA A 278 -1.18 -29.01 5.62
CA ALA A 278 -1.87 -29.67 6.74
C ALA A 278 -2.82 -30.79 6.26
N GLU A 279 -3.58 -30.54 5.20
CA GLU A 279 -4.48 -31.52 4.57
C GLU A 279 -3.73 -32.72 3.97
N ASN A 280 -2.45 -32.53 3.59
CA ASN A 280 -1.60 -33.56 3.00
C ASN A 280 -0.58 -34.16 4.00
N GLY A 281 -0.85 -34.04 5.30
CA GLY A 281 -0.11 -34.75 6.36
C GLY A 281 1.25 -34.14 6.72
N PHE A 282 1.55 -32.92 6.27
CA PHE A 282 2.74 -32.20 6.69
C PHE A 282 2.52 -31.51 8.04
N ARG A 283 3.55 -31.52 8.89
CA ARG A 283 3.54 -30.83 10.18
C ARG A 283 4.54 -29.68 10.18
N LYS A 284 4.15 -28.57 10.78
CA LYS A 284 5.03 -27.41 10.95
C LYS A 284 6.13 -27.75 11.96
N VAL A 285 7.39 -27.59 11.57
CA VAL A 285 8.56 -27.90 12.40
C VAL A 285 9.20 -26.64 12.95
N ALA A 286 9.30 -25.59 12.15
CA ALA A 286 9.93 -24.33 12.57
C ALA A 286 9.35 -23.10 11.87
N THR A 287 9.63 -21.93 12.45
CA THR A 287 9.51 -20.64 11.78
C THR A 287 10.72 -19.80 12.11
N GLU A 288 11.44 -19.38 11.09
CA GLU A 288 12.59 -18.50 11.25
C GLU A 288 12.22 -17.08 10.83
N GLU A 289 12.40 -16.12 11.74
CA GLU A 289 12.19 -14.71 11.43
C GLU A 289 13.48 -14.10 10.84
N LYS A 290 13.34 -13.37 9.74
CA LYS A 290 14.40 -12.56 9.13
C LYS A 290 14.03 -11.08 9.30
N THR A 291 14.53 -10.47 10.37
CA THR A 291 14.18 -9.11 10.77
C THR A 291 14.60 -8.05 9.76
N ASP A 292 15.74 -8.25 9.09
CA ASP A 292 16.34 -7.26 8.17
C ASP A 292 15.49 -7.03 6.91
N VAL A 293 14.78 -8.08 6.49
CA VAL A 293 13.91 -8.09 5.31
C VAL A 293 12.42 -8.24 5.68
N ASN A 294 12.09 -8.29 6.97
CA ASN A 294 10.73 -8.44 7.50
C ASN A 294 9.98 -9.63 6.88
N LYS A 295 10.66 -10.79 6.79
CA LYS A 295 10.12 -12.04 6.22
C LYS A 295 10.22 -13.17 7.23
N ARG A 296 9.40 -14.20 7.05
CA ARG A 296 9.36 -15.38 7.94
C ARG A 296 9.37 -16.66 7.12
N LEU A 297 10.39 -17.49 7.31
CA LEU A 297 10.49 -18.80 6.65
C LEU A 297 9.74 -19.83 7.49
N ALA A 298 8.73 -20.47 6.92
CA ALA A 298 8.07 -21.61 7.54
C ALA A 298 8.65 -22.93 6.98
N ILE A 299 8.86 -23.88 7.89
CA ILE A 299 9.43 -25.20 7.58
C ILE A 299 8.42 -26.26 7.98
N PHE A 300 8.06 -27.13 7.05
CA PHE A 300 7.13 -28.25 7.25
C PHE A 300 7.79 -29.57 6.89
N GLU A 301 7.45 -30.64 7.60
CA GLU A 301 7.98 -31.98 7.33
C GLU A 301 6.86 -33.03 7.27
N ARG A 302 7.07 -34.04 6.43
CA ARG A 302 6.29 -35.27 6.35
C ARG A 302 7.26 -36.45 6.42
N GLY A 303 7.02 -37.35 7.38
CA GLY A 303 7.84 -38.53 7.67
C GLY A 303 7.40 -39.78 6.93
#